data_AF-A0A1S3DT71-F1
#
_entry.id   AF-A0A1S3DT71-F1
#
_cell.length_a   1.000
_cell.length_b   1.000
_cell.length_c   1.000
_cell.angle_alpha   90.00
_cell.angle_beta   90.00
_cell.angle_gamma   90.00
#
_symmetry.space_group_name_H-M   'P 1'
#
loop_
_entity.id
_entity.type
_entity.pdbx_description
1 polymer ?
#
loop_
_entity_poly.entity_id
_entity_poly.type
_entity_poly.pdbx_seq_one_letter_code
_entity_poly.pdbx_strand_id
1 'polypeptide(L)'
;TNVETDKCCRDHDHCSEYILAKSSLHGLRNNAPFTRVHCRCDKKFYDCLKTAADTGDQPSQMVGYMYFNLLETQCFQEDYPITNCTKYP
;
A
#
# COMPACT_ATOMS: atom_id res chain seq x y z
N THR A 1 17.81 7.41 13.30
CA THR A 1 16.66 8.27 12.98
C THR A 1 15.90 7.63 11.83
N ASN A 2 14.58 7.53 11.90
CA ASN A 2 13.75 6.74 10.97
C ASN A 2 13.30 7.58 9.76
N VAL A 3 14.20 8.39 9.23
CA VAL A 3 13.87 9.47 8.28
C VAL A 3 13.45 8.92 6.92
N GLU A 4 14.07 7.82 6.46
CA GLU A 4 13.71 7.24 5.17
C GLU A 4 12.36 6.51 5.26
N THR A 5 12.13 5.78 6.37
CA THR A 5 10.81 5.20 6.64
C THR A 5 9.70 6.27 6.68
N ASP A 6 9.90 7.40 7.37
CA ASP A 6 8.87 8.46 7.46
C ASP A 6 8.59 9.11 6.10
N LYS A 7 9.60 9.29 5.24
CA LYS A 7 9.39 9.80 3.88
C LYS A 7 8.49 8.87 3.07
N CYS A 8 8.70 7.56 3.16
CA CYS A 8 7.86 6.59 2.48
C CYS A 8 6.41 6.64 2.97
N CYS A 9 6.21 6.67 4.30
CA CYS A 9 4.86 6.77 4.89
C CYS A 9 4.19 8.10 4.53
N ARG A 10 4.92 9.21 4.59
CA ARG A 10 4.41 10.54 4.24
C ARG A 10 3.95 10.60 2.79
N ASP A 11 4.73 10.07 1.85
CA ASP A 11 4.34 10.05 0.45
C ASP A 11 3.09 9.17 0.21
N HIS A 12 2.99 8.03 0.90
CA HIS A 12 1.84 7.13 0.86
C HIS A 12 0.56 7.78 1.41
N ASP A 13 0.64 8.49 2.55
CA ASP A 13 -0.47 9.22 3.16
C ASP A 13 -0.98 10.37 2.28
N HIS A 14 -0.12 10.93 1.41
CA HIS A 14 -0.50 11.98 0.45
C HIS A 14 -0.92 11.42 -0.92
N CYS A 15 -1.24 10.13 -1.01
CA CYS A 15 -1.79 9.56 -2.25
C CYS A 15 -3.03 10.36 -2.70
N SER A 16 -3.08 10.75 -3.96
CA SER A 16 -4.16 11.60 -4.49
C SER A 16 -5.52 10.90 -4.54
N GLU A 17 -5.53 9.56 -4.50
CA GLU A 17 -6.74 8.75 -4.60
C GLU A 17 -6.76 7.71 -3.49
N TYR A 18 -7.78 7.80 -2.65
CA TYR A 18 -7.97 6.94 -1.51
C TYR A 18 -9.46 6.74 -1.19
N ILE A 19 -9.78 5.60 -0.59
CA ILE A 19 -11.08 5.31 -0.01
C ILE A 19 -10.90 5.20 1.51
N LEU A 20 -11.43 6.17 2.24
CA LEU A 20 -11.41 6.15 3.70
C LEU A 20 -12.05 4.87 4.25
N ALA A 21 -11.69 4.53 5.49
CA ALA A 21 -12.31 3.42 6.20
C ALA A 21 -13.85 3.52 6.14
N LYS A 22 -14.52 2.40 5.86
CA LYS A 22 -15.99 2.26 5.80
C LYS A 22 -16.69 3.13 4.76
N SER A 23 -15.94 3.74 3.83
CA SER A 23 -16.44 4.65 2.80
C SER A 23 -16.47 4.00 1.41
N SER A 24 -17.02 4.71 0.42
CA SER A 24 -17.17 4.24 -0.96
C SER A 24 -16.66 5.27 -1.96
N LEU A 25 -16.06 4.79 -3.05
CA LEU A 25 -15.56 5.60 -4.17
C LEU A 25 -15.57 4.72 -5.43
N HIS A 26 -15.85 5.28 -6.62
CA HIS A 26 -15.89 4.55 -7.90
C HIS A 26 -16.77 3.28 -7.90
N GLY A 27 -17.86 3.27 -7.12
CA GLY A 27 -18.70 2.07 -6.96
C GLY A 27 -18.09 0.95 -6.10
N LEU A 28 -16.87 1.14 -5.59
CA LEU A 28 -16.20 0.25 -4.66
C LEU A 28 -16.55 0.65 -3.21
N ARG A 29 -16.53 -0.33 -2.30
CA ARG A 29 -16.71 -0.09 -0.86
C ARG A 29 -15.52 -0.63 -0.06
N ASN A 30 -14.87 0.25 0.69
CA ASN A 30 -13.83 -0.14 1.61
C ASN A 30 -14.44 -0.59 2.95
N ASN A 31 -14.58 -1.90 3.14
CA ASN A 31 -15.08 -2.47 4.40
C ASN A 31 -14.00 -2.57 5.50
N ALA A 32 -12.74 -2.23 5.22
CA ALA A 32 -11.66 -2.30 6.20
C ALA A 32 -11.76 -1.16 7.23
N PRO A 33 -11.15 -1.30 8.43
CA PRO A 33 -11.05 -0.23 9.43
C PRO A 33 -9.93 0.78 9.13
N PHE A 34 -9.28 0.68 7.98
CA PHE A 34 -8.18 1.55 7.54
C PHE A 34 -8.41 2.06 6.12
N THR A 35 -7.70 3.12 5.74
CA THR A 35 -7.73 3.71 4.40
C THR A 35 -7.14 2.74 3.37
N ARG A 36 -7.78 2.64 2.20
CA ARG A 36 -7.22 1.98 1.01
C ARG A 36 -6.81 3.05 0.02
N VAL A 37 -5.66 2.90 -0.62
CA VAL A 37 -5.16 3.85 -1.62
C VAL A 37 -5.12 3.20 -3.01
N HIS A 38 -4.89 4.02 -4.04
CA HIS A 38 -4.71 3.52 -5.39
C HIS A 38 -3.46 2.62 -5.49
N CYS A 39 -3.52 1.53 -6.26
CA CYS A 39 -2.43 0.52 -6.36
C CYS A 39 -1.07 1.10 -6.75
N ARG A 40 -1.05 2.16 -7.56
CA ARG A 40 0.18 2.92 -7.86
C ARG A 40 0.91 3.46 -6.61
N CYS A 41 0.17 3.91 -5.60
CA CYS A 41 0.73 4.42 -4.35
C CYS A 41 1.27 3.28 -3.49
N ASP A 42 0.54 2.16 -3.38
CA ASP A 42 1.03 0.97 -2.68
C ASP A 42 2.29 0.38 -3.32
N LYS A 43 2.36 0.34 -4.66
CA LYS A 43 3.55 -0.10 -5.38
C LYS A 43 4.76 0.81 -5.08
N LYS A 44 4.56 2.13 -5.16
CA LYS A 44 5.60 3.12 -4.84
C LYS A 44 6.04 3.00 -3.38
N PHE A 45 5.10 2.76 -2.47
CA PHE A 45 5.38 2.57 -1.06
C PHE A 45 6.21 1.32 -0.80
N TYR A 46 5.87 0.20 -1.45
CA TYR A 46 6.65 -1.04 -1.39
C TYR A 46 8.10 -0.81 -1.84
N ASP A 47 8.30 -0.20 -3.01
CA ASP A 47 9.62 0.05 -3.58
C ASP A 47 10.44 1.03 -2.70
N CYS A 48 9.78 2.04 -2.12
CA CYS A 48 10.39 3.00 -1.20
C CYS A 48 10.88 2.31 0.09
N LEU A 49 10.00 1.54 0.77
CA LEU A 49 10.36 0.83 2.00
C LEU A 49 11.47 -0.20 1.76
N LYS A 50 11.44 -0.90 0.62
CA LYS A 50 12.49 -1.84 0.24
C LYS A 50 13.83 -1.12 0.08
N THR A 51 13.85 0.01 -0.61
CA THR A 51 15.07 0.82 -0.78
C THR A 51 15.60 1.34 0.57
N ALA A 52 14.71 1.87 1.41
CA ALA A 52 15.09 2.36 2.75
C ALA A 52 15.63 1.23 3.64
N ALA A 53 15.02 0.05 3.60
CA ALA A 53 15.50 -1.15 4.27
C ALA A 53 16.91 -1.57 3.79
N ASP A 54 17.14 -1.56 2.47
CA ASP A 54 18.44 -1.91 1.86
C ASP A 54 19.55 -0.93 2.27
N THR A 55 19.21 0.32 2.59
CA THR A 55 20.15 1.33 3.13
C THR A 55 20.37 1.25 4.64
N GLY A 56 19.72 0.31 5.33
CA GLY A 56 19.88 0.06 6.76
C GLY A 56 18.84 0.70 7.68
N ASP A 57 17.76 1.31 7.15
CA ASP A 57 16.63 1.81 7.96
C ASP A 57 15.75 0.63 8.42
N GLN A 58 16.11 0.05 9.57
CA GLN A 58 15.45 -1.13 10.16
C GLN A 58 13.91 -1.01 10.27
N PRO A 59 13.33 0.13 10.73
CA PRO A 59 11.88 0.32 10.74
C PRO A 59 11.18 0.08 9.40
N SER A 60 11.83 0.35 8.25
CA SER A 60 11.22 0.12 6.93
C SER A 60 10.89 -1.35 6.68
N GLN A 61 11.73 -2.27 7.18
CA GLN A 61 11.47 -3.71 7.07
C GLN A 61 10.21 -4.11 7.86
N MET A 62 10.08 -3.60 9.08
CA MET A 62 8.93 -3.89 9.95
C MET A 62 7.64 -3.30 9.38
N VAL A 63 7.67 -2.04 8.93
CA VAL A 63 6.51 -1.38 8.30
C VAL A 63 6.09 -2.14 7.04
N GLY A 64 7.05 -2.50 6.19
CA GLY A 64 6.79 -3.24 4.96
C GLY A 64 6.14 -4.59 5.25
N TYR A 65 6.69 -5.37 6.18
CA TYR A 65 6.13 -6.66 6.58
C TYR A 65 4.71 -6.51 7.15
N MET A 66 4.49 -5.56 8.05
CA MET A 66 3.14 -5.35 8.60
C MET A 66 2.12 -4.97 7.52
N TYR A 67 2.47 -4.03 6.65
CA TYR A 67 1.55 -3.51 5.64
C TYR A 67 1.21 -4.55 4.56
N PHE A 68 2.24 -5.21 3.99
CA PHE A 68 2.09 -6.06 2.82
C PHE A 68 1.89 -7.55 3.13
N ASN A 69 2.18 -8.02 4.35
CA ASN A 69 2.09 -9.43 4.70
C ASN A 69 1.10 -9.71 5.84
N LEU A 70 1.04 -8.85 6.86
CA LEU A 70 0.20 -9.09 8.04
C LEU A 70 -1.23 -8.54 7.87
N LEU A 71 -1.36 -7.29 7.39
CA LEU A 71 -2.65 -6.61 7.32
C LEU A 71 -3.50 -7.02 6.12
N GLU A 72 -2.92 -7.73 5.15
CA GLU A 72 -3.58 -8.17 3.90
C GLU A 72 -4.41 -7.04 3.25
N THR A 73 -3.86 -5.82 3.26
CA THR A 73 -4.52 -4.67 2.65
C THR A 73 -4.73 -4.88 1.16
N GLN A 74 -5.77 -4.23 0.62
CA GLN A 74 -6.08 -4.26 -0.80
C GLN A 74 -6.03 -2.83 -1.33
N CYS A 75 -5.43 -2.66 -2.50
CA CYS A 75 -5.49 -1.42 -3.25
C CYS A 75 -6.61 -1.46 -4.30
N PHE A 76 -6.86 -0.33 -4.95
CA PHE A 76 -7.79 -0.25 -6.09
C PHE A 76 -7.12 0.42 -7.29
N GLN A 77 -7.56 0.07 -8.49
CA GLN A 77 -7.16 0.69 -9.75
C GLN A 77 -8.20 0.37 -10.82
N GLU A 78 -8.27 1.19 -11.85
CA GLU A 78 -8.92 0.82 -13.11
C GLU A 78 -8.10 -0.24 -13.84
N ASP A 79 -8.75 -1.34 -14.23
CA ASP A 79 -8.14 -2.42 -15.00
C ASP A 79 -9.21 -3.15 -15.82
N TYR A 80 -8.78 -4.03 -16.73
CA TYR A 80 -9.67 -4.94 -17.43
C TYR A 80 -10.30 -5.95 -16.46
N PRO A 81 -11.50 -6.48 -16.77
CA PRO A 81 -12.13 -7.49 -15.93
C PRO A 81 -11.21 -8.70 -15.72
N ILE A 82 -10.96 -9.03 -14.45
CA ILE A 82 -10.19 -10.22 -14.08
C ILE A 82 -11.04 -11.46 -14.42
N THR A 83 -10.58 -12.26 -15.38
CA THR A 83 -11.27 -13.49 -15.82
C THR A 83 -10.71 -14.76 -15.22
N ASN A 84 -9.44 -14.74 -14.79
CA ASN A 84 -8.76 -15.86 -14.15
C ASN A 84 -7.60 -15.35 -13.27
N CYS A 85 -7.27 -16.09 -12.22
CA CYS A 85 -6.09 -15.87 -11.39
C CYS A 85 -5.11 -17.03 -11.58
N THR A 86 -4.00 -16.80 -12.28
CA THR A 86 -2.88 -17.75 -12.30
C THR A 86 -1.98 -17.47 -11.11
N LYS A 87 -1.81 -18.46 -10.23
CA LYS A 87 -0.82 -18.33 -9.15
C LYS A 87 0.56 -18.36 -9.80
N TYR A 88 1.34 -17.29 -9.63
CA TYR A 88 2.74 -17.31 -10.04
C TYR A 88 3.47 -18.40 -9.22
N PRO A 89 4.26 -19.28 -9.88
CA PRO A 89 5.01 -20.34 -9.21
C PRO A 89 6.07 -19.80 -8.24
#